data_AF-A0A964H8U7-F1
#
_entry.id   AF-A0A964H8U7-F1
#
_cell.length_a   1.000
_cell.length_b   1.000
_cell.length_c   1.000
_cell.angle_alpha   90.00
_cell.angle_beta   90.00
_cell.angle_gamma   90.00
#
_symmetry.space_group_name_H-M   'P 1'
#
loop_
_entity.id
_entity.type
_entity.pdbx_description
1 polymer ?
#
loop_
_entity_poly.entity_id
_entity_poly.type
_entity_poly.pdbx_seq_one_letter_code
_entity_poly.pdbx_strand_id
1 'polypeptide(L)'
;MHLATHLLVSWAVAGAAPLGRRDRALATLAGIVPDVDAAGLLVDLVRPAAGDPHHWYLAWHHVLAHNLTTAIAAGVIVVLLARRRWLTAGLAFLLFHVHLLGDLLGSGGPAGGVWTIRYLYPLVRSLEIGWDGQWALNAWPNVAITAAAIAMTVYLGATRGHTPIEMVSQRTDRTIVAVIKRRIKR
;
A
#
# COMPACT_ATOMS: atom_id res chain seq x y z
N MET A 1 4.10 -6.54 -5.33
CA MET A 1 4.84 -5.27 -5.52
C MET A 1 5.46 -4.88 -4.19
N HIS A 2 6.45 -3.97 -4.15
CA HIS A 2 7.08 -3.60 -2.86
C HIS A 2 6.21 -2.64 -2.05
N LEU A 3 6.28 -2.75 -0.71
CA LEU A 3 5.62 -1.83 0.26
C LEU A 3 5.86 -0.35 -0.07
N ALA A 4 7.10 0.02 -0.42
CA ALA A 4 7.43 1.40 -0.77
C ALA A 4 6.63 1.90 -1.98
N THR A 5 6.45 1.05 -2.99
CA THR A 5 5.66 1.37 -4.18
C THR A 5 4.18 1.46 -3.83
N HIS A 6 3.63 0.53 -3.04
CA HIS A 6 2.25 0.57 -2.57
C HIS A 6 1.95 1.86 -1.80
N LEU A 7 2.86 2.28 -0.91
CA LEU A 7 2.75 3.52 -0.16
C LEU A 7 2.75 4.74 -1.08
N LEU A 8 3.68 4.82 -2.03
CA LEU A 8 3.79 5.96 -2.94
C LEU A 8 2.59 6.05 -3.88
N VAL A 9 2.12 4.92 -4.43
CA VAL A 9 0.91 4.88 -5.27
C VAL A 9 -0.32 5.29 -4.46
N SER A 10 -0.50 4.71 -3.28
CA SER A 10 -1.62 5.02 -2.39
C SER A 10 -1.65 6.49 -2.01
N TRP A 11 -0.50 7.05 -1.63
CA TRP A 11 -0.39 8.46 -1.29
C TRP A 11 -0.62 9.36 -2.50
N ALA A 12 -0.07 9.03 -3.67
CA ALA A 12 -0.22 9.85 -4.87
C ALA A 12 -1.69 9.99 -5.28
N VAL A 13 -2.44 8.89 -5.27
CA VAL A 13 -3.88 8.89 -5.59
C VAL A 13 -4.67 9.65 -4.51
N ALA A 14 -4.41 9.41 -3.23
CA ALA A 14 -5.05 10.16 -2.14
C ALA A 14 -4.71 11.66 -2.19
N GLY A 15 -3.47 12.00 -2.56
CA GLY A 15 -2.94 13.35 -2.72
C GLY A 15 -3.54 14.13 -3.88
N ALA A 16 -3.98 13.45 -4.93
CA ALA A 16 -4.69 14.07 -6.04
C ALA A 16 -6.15 14.43 -5.69
N ALA A 17 -6.74 13.73 -4.73
CA ALA A 17 -8.12 13.94 -4.30
C ALA A 17 -8.29 15.24 -3.47
N PRO A 18 -9.48 15.86 -3.46
CA PRO A 18 -9.78 17.04 -2.65
C PRO A 18 -10.03 16.66 -1.18
N LEU A 19 -9.02 16.06 -0.55
CA LEU A 19 -9.02 15.61 0.84
C LEU A 19 -8.15 16.54 1.70
N GLY A 20 -8.46 16.64 2.99
CA GLY A 20 -7.54 17.22 3.97
C GLY A 20 -6.45 16.22 4.36
N ARG A 21 -5.38 16.70 5.02
CA ARG A 21 -4.24 15.88 5.46
C ARG A 21 -4.63 14.60 6.19
N ARG A 22 -5.56 14.71 7.16
CA ARG A 22 -6.04 13.55 7.94
C ARG A 22 -6.64 12.48 7.03
N ASP A 23 -7.52 12.89 6.14
CA ASP A 23 -8.24 11.98 5.26
C ASP A 23 -7.31 11.36 4.20
N ARG A 24 -6.34 12.14 3.68
CA ARG A 24 -5.28 11.61 2.83
C ARG A 24 -4.46 10.54 3.52
N ALA A 25 -4.05 10.81 4.76
CA ALA A 25 -3.31 9.83 5.55
C ALA A 25 -4.13 8.56 5.80
N LEU A 26 -5.41 8.70 6.17
CA LEU A 26 -6.31 7.56 6.36
C LEU A 26 -6.46 6.71 5.09
N ALA A 27 -6.71 7.35 3.93
CA ALA A 27 -6.84 6.64 2.66
C ALA A 27 -5.51 5.96 2.25
N THR A 28 -4.39 6.64 2.44
CA THR A 28 -3.05 6.10 2.16
C THR A 28 -2.75 4.89 3.02
N LEU A 29 -2.96 5.00 4.34
CA LEU A 29 -2.69 3.92 5.29
C LEU A 29 -3.57 2.70 4.98
N ALA A 30 -4.84 2.91 4.66
CA ALA A 30 -5.73 1.82 4.24
C ALA A 30 -5.23 1.07 3.00
N GLY A 31 -4.62 1.78 2.05
CA GLY A 31 -4.01 1.18 0.85
C GLY A 31 -2.76 0.33 1.12
N ILE A 32 -2.12 0.47 2.28
CA ILE A 32 -0.95 -0.35 2.67
C ILE A 32 -1.23 -1.28 3.85
N VAL A 33 -2.47 -1.33 4.35
CA VAL A 33 -2.88 -2.31 5.37
C VAL A 33 -2.55 -3.75 4.96
N PRO A 34 -2.69 -4.18 3.70
CA PRO A 34 -2.37 -5.56 3.34
C PRO A 34 -0.91 -5.94 3.66
N ASP A 35 0.05 -5.03 3.46
CA ASP A 35 1.47 -5.27 3.79
C ASP A 35 1.73 -5.50 5.28
N VAL A 36 0.78 -5.17 6.18
CA VAL A 36 0.94 -5.42 7.63
C VAL A 36 1.06 -6.91 7.93
N ASP A 37 0.54 -7.81 7.08
CA ASP A 37 0.76 -9.24 7.28
C ASP A 37 2.21 -9.69 7.06
N ALA A 38 3.08 -8.84 6.48
CA ALA A 38 4.52 -9.05 6.46
C ALA A 38 5.16 -8.91 7.85
N ALA A 39 4.45 -8.39 8.86
CA ALA A 39 4.93 -8.30 10.24
C ALA A 39 5.25 -9.68 10.85
N GLY A 40 4.72 -10.77 10.28
CA GLY A 40 5.15 -12.14 10.62
C GLY A 40 6.67 -12.35 10.46
N LEU A 41 7.32 -11.61 9.55
CA LEU A 41 8.78 -11.63 9.37
C LEU A 41 9.51 -11.12 10.61
N LEU A 42 8.98 -10.11 11.30
CA LEU A 42 9.58 -9.58 12.53
C LEU A 42 9.45 -10.59 13.67
N VAL A 43 8.35 -11.35 13.73
CA VAL A 43 8.16 -12.44 14.69
C VAL A 43 9.21 -13.53 14.45
N ASP A 44 9.40 -13.92 13.19
CA ASP A 44 10.39 -14.94 12.79
C ASP A 44 11.84 -14.49 13.06
N LEU A 45 12.15 -13.19 12.97
CA LEU A 45 13.48 -12.63 13.28
C LEU A 45 13.78 -12.55 14.79
N VAL A 46 12.77 -12.23 15.60
CA VAL A 46 12.93 -12.07 17.07
C VAL A 46 12.83 -13.42 17.79
N ARG A 47 12.14 -14.39 17.20
CA ARG A 47 12.14 -15.79 17.61
C ARG A 47 12.74 -16.65 16.48
N PRO A 48 14.07 -16.61 16.28
CA PRO A 48 14.71 -17.57 15.38
C PRO A 48 14.34 -18.95 15.88
N ALA A 49 13.61 -19.70 15.06
CA ALA A 49 13.06 -21.00 15.41
C ALA A 49 14.18 -21.99 15.73
N ALA A 50 14.62 -22.05 16.98
CA ALA A 50 15.30 -23.21 17.52
C ALA A 50 14.24 -24.31 17.71
N GLY A 51 13.80 -24.92 16.60
CA GLY A 51 12.92 -26.08 16.59
C GLY A 51 11.42 -25.84 16.36
N ASP A 52 10.98 -24.62 16.02
CA ASP A 52 9.58 -24.35 15.65
C ASP A 52 9.40 -24.42 14.12
N PRO A 53 8.64 -25.39 13.57
CA PRO A 53 8.42 -25.51 12.12
C PRO A 53 7.50 -24.40 11.57
N HIS A 54 6.89 -23.57 12.42
CA HIS A 54 5.96 -22.53 12.01
C HIS A 54 6.69 -21.21 11.70
N HIS A 55 7.13 -21.05 10.46
CA HIS A 55 7.50 -19.73 9.91
C HIS A 55 6.24 -18.86 9.79
N TRP A 56 6.04 -17.94 10.73
CA TRP A 56 4.82 -17.12 10.84
C TRP A 56 4.61 -16.26 9.61
N TYR A 57 5.70 -15.78 9.01
CA TYR A 57 5.65 -15.11 7.73
C TYR A 57 5.05 -16.03 6.67
N LEU A 58 5.64 -17.19 6.40
CA LEU A 58 5.14 -18.10 5.37
C LEU A 58 3.71 -18.63 5.64
N ALA A 59 3.32 -18.75 6.91
CA ALA A 59 2.01 -19.27 7.29
C ALA A 59 0.87 -18.25 7.14
N TRP A 60 1.15 -16.95 7.30
CA TRP A 60 0.10 -15.92 7.44
C TRP A 60 0.22 -14.76 6.47
N HIS A 61 1.39 -14.53 5.88
CA HIS A 61 1.58 -13.59 4.77
C HIS A 61 0.66 -14.04 3.62
N HIS A 62 -0.27 -13.17 3.20
CA HIS A 62 -1.35 -13.40 2.21
C HIS A 62 -2.66 -14.01 2.71
N VAL A 63 -2.75 -14.41 3.98
CA VAL A 63 -3.98 -14.98 4.53
C VAL A 63 -4.80 -13.93 5.26
N LEU A 64 -4.15 -13.16 6.14
CA LEU A 64 -4.87 -12.31 7.09
C LEU A 64 -5.26 -10.95 6.53
N ALA A 65 -4.38 -10.28 5.79
CA ALA A 65 -4.59 -8.89 5.41
C ALA A 65 -4.97 -8.68 3.94
N HIS A 66 -4.76 -9.66 3.07
CA HIS A 66 -5.06 -9.59 1.62
C HIS A 66 -6.46 -10.13 1.26
N ASN A 67 -7.51 -9.69 1.97
CA ASN A 67 -8.87 -10.17 1.73
C ASN A 67 -9.93 -9.07 1.87
N LEU A 68 -11.13 -9.37 1.35
CA LEU A 68 -12.28 -8.46 1.37
C LEU A 68 -12.72 -8.10 2.79
N THR A 69 -12.58 -9.01 3.75
CA THR A 69 -12.92 -8.74 5.15
C THR A 69 -12.05 -7.60 5.71
N THR A 70 -10.75 -7.64 5.43
CA THR A 70 -9.81 -6.58 5.82
C THR A 70 -10.08 -5.28 5.06
N ALA A 71 -10.44 -5.35 3.78
CA ALA A 71 -10.85 -4.16 3.02
C ALA A 71 -12.07 -3.46 3.65
N ILE A 72 -13.10 -4.24 4.02
CA ILE A 72 -14.31 -3.72 4.68
C ILE A 72 -13.96 -3.15 6.05
N ALA A 73 -13.17 -3.85 6.87
CA ALA A 73 -12.76 -3.37 8.18
C ALA A 73 -11.97 -2.05 8.10
N ALA A 74 -11.02 -1.96 7.16
CA ALA A 74 -10.29 -0.72 6.88
C ALA A 74 -11.25 0.40 6.46
N GLY A 75 -12.21 0.12 5.58
CA GLY A 75 -13.26 1.05 5.17
C GLY A 75 -14.09 1.56 6.34
N VAL A 76 -14.54 0.68 7.25
CA VAL A 76 -15.29 1.05 8.46
C VAL A 76 -14.46 1.98 9.35
N ILE A 77 -13.19 1.62 9.61
CA ILE A 77 -12.28 2.48 10.41
C ILE A 77 -12.14 3.86 9.76
N VAL A 78 -12.00 3.92 8.43
CA VAL A 78 -11.91 5.18 7.70
C VAL A 78 -13.21 5.99 7.81
N VAL A 79 -14.40 5.38 7.67
CA VAL A 79 -15.69 6.07 7.85
C VAL A 79 -15.79 6.69 9.25
N LEU A 80 -15.36 5.98 10.28
CA LEU A 80 -15.42 6.44 11.67
C LEU A 80 -14.46 7.61 11.94
N LEU A 81 -13.29 7.61 11.30
CA LEU A 81 -12.22 8.57 11.59
C LEU A 81 -12.15 9.75 10.59
N ALA A 82 -12.61 9.61 9.36
CA ALA A 82 -12.43 10.63 8.34
C ALA A 82 -13.38 11.84 8.53
N ARG A 83 -12.93 13.01 8.07
CA ARG A 83 -13.78 14.21 7.98
C ARG A 83 -14.75 14.09 6.80
N ARG A 84 -14.26 13.70 5.62
CA ARG A 84 -15.07 13.41 4.42
C ARG A 84 -15.35 11.91 4.29
N ARG A 85 -16.03 11.37 5.32
CA ARG A 85 -16.30 9.95 5.57
C ARG A 85 -16.40 9.08 4.32
N TRP A 86 -17.40 9.32 3.48
CA TRP A 86 -17.69 8.46 2.33
C TRP A 86 -16.68 8.58 1.19
N LEU A 87 -16.20 9.79 0.91
CA LEU A 87 -15.16 10.00 -0.10
C LEU A 87 -13.86 9.32 0.32
N THR A 88 -13.46 9.50 1.58
CA THR A 88 -12.23 8.88 2.10
C THR A 88 -12.36 7.36 2.16
N ALA A 89 -13.52 6.82 2.57
CA ALA A 89 -13.75 5.38 2.63
C ALA A 89 -13.80 4.75 1.24
N GLY A 90 -14.44 5.40 0.27
CA GLY A 90 -14.42 4.95 -1.14
C GLY A 90 -13.01 4.93 -1.70
N LEU A 91 -12.21 5.96 -1.42
CA LEU A 91 -10.79 5.99 -1.82
C LEU A 91 -9.96 4.93 -1.08
N ALA A 92 -10.18 4.72 0.21
CA ALA A 92 -9.51 3.68 0.98
C ALA A 92 -9.80 2.28 0.41
N PHE A 93 -11.07 2.01 0.10
CA PHE A 93 -11.48 0.75 -0.52
C PHE A 93 -10.85 0.58 -1.90
N LEU A 94 -10.88 1.62 -2.75
CA LEU A 94 -10.21 1.60 -4.05
C LEU A 94 -8.71 1.33 -3.91
N LEU A 95 -8.03 2.05 -3.02
CA LEU A 95 -6.59 1.92 -2.83
C LEU A 95 -6.18 0.55 -2.31
N PHE A 96 -6.96 -0.04 -1.43
CA PHE A 96 -6.79 -1.42 -1.01
C PHE A 96 -6.87 -2.40 -2.20
N HIS A 97 -7.79 -2.19 -3.14
CA HIS A 97 -7.89 -3.04 -4.33
C HIS A 97 -6.78 -2.76 -5.35
N VAL A 98 -6.34 -1.50 -5.48
CA VAL A 98 -5.15 -1.15 -6.28
C VAL A 98 -3.91 -1.85 -5.73
N HIS A 99 -3.80 -1.95 -4.41
CA HIS A 99 -2.76 -2.74 -3.76
C HIS A 99 -2.84 -4.22 -4.17
N LEU A 100 -3.99 -4.87 -3.96
CA LEU A 100 -4.17 -6.28 -4.33
C LEU A 100 -3.88 -6.53 -5.82
N LEU A 101 -4.27 -5.61 -6.69
CA LEU A 101 -3.96 -5.68 -8.11
C LEU A 101 -2.45 -5.56 -8.37
N GLY A 102 -1.76 -4.63 -7.71
CA GLY A 102 -0.30 -4.49 -7.81
C GLY A 102 0.44 -5.76 -7.39
N ASP A 103 -0.09 -6.48 -6.41
CA ASP A 103 0.45 -7.77 -6.00
C ASP A 103 0.11 -8.89 -6.98
N LEU A 104 -1.14 -8.98 -7.41
CA LEU A 104 -1.58 -9.98 -8.39
C LEU A 104 -0.83 -9.85 -9.72
N LEU A 105 -0.34 -8.67 -10.08
CA LEU A 105 0.41 -8.46 -11.31
C LEU A 105 1.93 -8.51 -11.08
N GLY A 106 2.43 -7.98 -9.96
CA GLY A 106 3.84 -7.65 -9.78
C GLY A 106 4.51 -8.25 -8.53
N SER A 107 3.97 -9.32 -7.96
CA SER A 107 4.59 -10.10 -6.88
C SER A 107 5.10 -11.48 -7.33
N GLY A 108 5.28 -11.71 -8.63
CA GLY A 108 5.78 -12.99 -9.14
C GLY A 108 7.06 -13.42 -8.42
N GLY A 109 7.06 -14.64 -7.88
CA GLY A 109 8.16 -15.22 -7.14
C GLY A 109 9.30 -15.67 -8.06
N PRO A 110 10.49 -15.96 -7.49
CA PRO A 110 11.60 -16.54 -8.25
C PRO A 110 11.18 -17.84 -8.96
N ALA A 111 11.79 -18.12 -10.11
CA ALA A 111 11.54 -19.33 -10.90
C ALA A 111 10.07 -19.56 -11.32
N GLY A 112 9.26 -18.49 -11.44
CA GLY A 112 7.88 -18.57 -11.90
C GLY A 112 6.85 -18.89 -10.81
N GLY A 113 7.21 -18.70 -9.53
CA GLY A 113 6.25 -18.81 -8.44
C GLY A 113 5.11 -17.80 -8.59
N VAL A 114 3.86 -18.25 -8.43
CA VAL A 114 2.67 -17.39 -8.52
C VAL A 114 2.32 -16.88 -7.12
N TRP A 115 2.17 -15.58 -6.99
CA TRP A 115 1.60 -14.95 -5.80
C TRP A 115 0.08 -15.11 -5.82
N THR A 116 -0.46 -15.78 -4.82
CA THR A 116 -1.91 -15.99 -4.70
C THR A 116 -2.51 -15.16 -3.57
N ILE A 117 -3.77 -14.79 -3.77
CA ILE A 117 -4.54 -13.95 -2.84
C ILE A 117 -5.80 -14.70 -2.43
N ARG A 118 -6.01 -14.89 -1.11
CA ARG A 118 -7.24 -15.48 -0.57
C ARG A 118 -8.32 -14.43 -0.37
N TYR A 119 -8.82 -13.88 -1.48
CA TYR A 119 -9.69 -12.70 -1.47
C TYR A 119 -10.96 -12.85 -0.61
N LEU A 120 -11.54 -14.06 -0.55
CA LEU A 120 -12.75 -14.35 0.23
C LEU A 120 -12.47 -14.92 1.64
N TYR A 121 -11.22 -14.90 2.11
CA TYR A 121 -10.92 -15.31 3.48
C TYR A 121 -11.58 -14.36 4.50
N PRO A 122 -12.14 -14.87 5.62
CA PRO A 122 -12.18 -16.27 6.07
C PRO A 122 -13.41 -17.07 5.61
N LEU A 123 -14.31 -16.48 4.81
CA LEU A 123 -15.58 -17.09 4.38
C LEU A 123 -15.35 -18.30 3.47
N VAL A 124 -14.46 -18.16 2.49
CA VAL A 124 -14.06 -19.25 1.58
C VAL A 124 -12.56 -19.43 1.66
N ARG A 125 -12.11 -20.42 2.44
CA ARG A 125 -10.68 -20.61 2.74
C ARG A 125 -9.88 -21.22 1.60
N SER A 126 -10.55 -21.97 0.71
CA SER A 126 -9.91 -22.69 -0.40
C SER A 126 -9.80 -21.88 -1.69
N LEU A 127 -10.48 -20.72 -1.77
CA LEU A 127 -10.43 -19.90 -2.98
C LEU A 127 -9.18 -19.03 -2.96
N GLU A 128 -8.27 -19.35 -3.87
CA GLU A 128 -7.06 -18.59 -4.12
C GLU A 128 -7.13 -17.99 -5.52
N ILE A 129 -6.84 -16.69 -5.61
CA ILE A 129 -6.77 -15.96 -6.87
C ILE A 129 -5.29 -15.77 -7.20
N GLY A 130 -4.84 -16.37 -8.30
CA GLY A 130 -3.52 -16.18 -8.87
C GLY A 130 -3.61 -15.78 -10.34
N TRP A 131 -2.51 -15.32 -10.91
CA TRP A 131 -2.42 -15.02 -12.34
C TRP A 131 -1.05 -15.40 -12.88
N ASP A 132 -1.03 -16.24 -13.93
CA ASP A 132 0.21 -16.77 -14.49
C ASP A 132 1.04 -15.71 -15.25
N GLY A 133 0.44 -14.57 -15.58
CA GLY A 133 1.11 -13.46 -16.26
C GLY A 133 1.90 -12.54 -15.31
N GLN A 134 2.03 -12.91 -14.04
CA GLN A 134 2.78 -12.14 -13.05
C GLN A 134 4.21 -11.89 -13.49
N TRP A 135 4.67 -10.64 -13.37
CA TRP A 135 6.08 -10.33 -13.50
C TRP A 135 6.79 -10.44 -12.15
N ALA A 136 8.09 -10.74 -12.23
CA ALA A 136 8.94 -10.83 -11.05
C ALA A 136 8.92 -9.53 -10.24
N LEU A 137 9.03 -9.64 -8.92
CA LEU A 137 8.97 -8.49 -8.01
C LEU A 137 9.96 -7.35 -8.38
N ASN A 138 11.13 -7.68 -8.91
CA ASN A 138 12.16 -6.73 -9.34
C ASN A 138 12.13 -6.37 -10.83
N ALA A 139 11.09 -6.78 -11.57
CA ALA A 139 10.99 -6.50 -12.99
C ALA A 139 10.77 -5.00 -13.28
N TRP A 140 11.12 -4.60 -14.50
CA TRP A 140 11.03 -3.20 -14.94
C TRP A 140 9.65 -2.54 -14.77
N PRO A 141 8.48 -3.23 -14.86
CA PRO A 141 7.19 -2.58 -14.65
C PRO A 141 7.05 -2.01 -13.23
N ASN A 142 7.51 -2.72 -12.21
CA ASN A 142 7.49 -2.22 -10.83
C ASN A 142 8.41 -0.99 -10.65
N VAL A 143 9.55 -0.99 -11.34
CA VAL A 143 10.48 0.16 -11.35
C VAL A 143 9.80 1.36 -12.00
N ALA A 144 9.15 1.17 -13.15
CA ALA A 144 8.43 2.22 -13.87
C ALA A 144 7.26 2.80 -13.06
N ILE A 145 6.44 1.94 -12.43
CA ILE A 145 5.35 2.35 -11.54
C ILE A 145 5.89 3.18 -10.36
N THR A 146 7.00 2.73 -9.75
CA THR A 146 7.64 3.45 -8.64
C THR A 146 8.14 4.82 -9.10
N ALA A 147 8.83 4.89 -10.24
CA ALA A 147 9.31 6.15 -10.80
C ALA A 147 8.15 7.12 -11.11
N ALA A 148 7.04 6.62 -11.67
CA ALA A 148 5.84 7.39 -11.93
C ALA A 148 5.20 7.92 -10.63
N ALA A 149 5.13 7.10 -9.58
CA ALA A 149 4.60 7.51 -8.29
C ALA A 149 5.48 8.58 -7.60
N ILE A 150 6.80 8.49 -7.74
CA ILE A 150 7.74 9.53 -7.30
C ILE A 150 7.53 10.82 -8.08
N ALA A 151 7.43 10.75 -9.42
CA ALA A 151 7.18 11.91 -10.26
C ALA A 151 5.84 12.58 -9.90
N MET A 152 4.79 11.79 -9.66
CA MET A 152 3.49 12.28 -9.19
C MET A 152 3.61 12.96 -7.82
N THR A 153 4.44 12.42 -6.92
CA THR A 153 4.71 13.03 -5.62
C THR A 153 5.33 14.41 -5.76
N VAL A 154 6.33 14.55 -6.64
CA VAL A 154 6.95 15.85 -6.93
C VAL A 154 5.94 16.81 -7.55
N TYR A 155 5.15 16.34 -8.52
CA TYR A 155 4.10 17.13 -9.18
C TYR A 155 3.05 17.65 -8.19
N LEU A 156 2.54 16.80 -7.28
CA LEU A 156 1.60 17.19 -6.23
C LEU A 156 2.25 18.13 -5.21
N GLY A 157 3.52 17.93 -4.86
CA GLY A 157 4.28 18.87 -4.05
C GLY A 157 4.35 20.27 -4.68
N ALA A 158 4.54 20.34 -6.01
CA ALA A 158 4.60 21.60 -6.75
C ALA A 158 3.24 22.29 -6.85
N THR A 159 2.18 21.54 -7.16
CA THR A 159 0.86 22.07 -7.50
C THR A 159 -0.09 22.18 -6.31
N ARG A 160 -0.06 21.20 -5.39
CA ARG A 160 -0.96 21.10 -4.23
C ARG A 160 -0.27 21.42 -2.90
N GLY A 161 1.06 21.41 -2.86
CA GLY A 161 1.82 21.90 -1.71
C GLY A 161 1.91 20.94 -0.53
N HIS A 162 1.89 19.63 -0.79
CA HIS A 162 2.10 18.58 0.20
C HIS A 162 2.80 17.37 -0.43
N THR A 163 3.51 16.58 0.37
CA THR A 163 4.18 15.32 0.00
C THR A 163 3.84 14.21 1.02
N PRO A 164 4.21 12.93 0.81
CA PRO A 164 3.97 11.85 1.79
C PRO A 164 4.50 12.16 3.19
N ILE A 165 5.51 13.02 3.29
CA ILE A 165 6.15 13.42 4.54
C ILE A 165 5.16 14.14 5.48
N GLU A 166 4.08 14.73 4.97
CA GLU A 166 3.05 15.36 5.80
C GLU A 166 2.38 14.42 6.82
N MET A 167 2.44 13.11 6.56
CA MET A 167 1.91 12.08 7.46
C MET A 167 2.77 11.91 8.71
N VAL A 168 4.07 12.22 8.61
CA VAL A 168 5.05 12.07 9.70
C VAL A 168 5.44 13.42 10.30
N SER A 169 5.74 14.43 9.48
CA SER A 169 6.20 15.75 9.92
C SER A 169 5.76 16.86 8.98
N GLN A 170 4.86 17.72 9.45
CA GLN A 170 4.42 18.91 8.70
C GLN A 170 5.55 19.93 8.50
N ARG A 171 6.48 20.02 9.46
CA ARG A 171 7.62 20.95 9.36
C ARG A 171 8.51 20.54 8.19
N THR A 172 8.90 19.27 8.15
CA THR A 172 9.75 18.72 7.09
C THR A 172 9.07 18.78 5.74
N ASP A 173 7.77 18.44 5.69
CA ASP A 173 6.96 18.50 4.47
C ASP A 173 6.96 19.92 3.85
N ARG A 174 6.72 20.95 4.66
CA ARG A 174 6.77 22.35 4.20
C ARG A 174 8.13 22.73 3.63
N THR A 175 9.22 22.28 4.26
CA THR A 175 10.58 22.51 3.75
C THR A 175 10.78 21.84 2.39
N ILE A 176 10.36 20.59 2.22
CA ILE A 176 10.46 19.85 0.96
C ILE A 176 9.63 20.53 -0.14
N VAL A 177 8.38 20.88 0.15
CA VAL A 177 7.50 21.59 -0.77
C VAL A 177 8.12 22.92 -1.23
N ALA A 178 8.72 23.68 -0.30
CA ALA A 178 9.39 24.93 -0.63
C ALA A 178 10.58 24.72 -1.59
N VAL A 179 11.35 23.63 -1.43
CA VAL A 179 12.43 23.25 -2.34
C VAL A 179 11.87 22.85 -3.71
N ILE A 180 10.85 21.99 -3.76
CA ILE A 180 10.21 21.55 -5.01
C ILE A 180 9.72 22.77 -5.81
N LYS A 181 8.93 23.65 -5.18
CA LYS A 181 8.39 24.85 -5.84
C LYS A 181 9.50 25.78 -6.34
N ARG A 182 10.60 25.93 -5.60
CA ARG A 182 11.74 26.76 -6.02
C ARG A 182 12.47 26.19 -7.23
N ARG A 183 12.55 24.85 -7.34
CA ARG A 183 13.25 24.17 -8.44
C ARG A 183 12.42 24.11 -9.72
N ILE A 184 11.09 24.01 -9.61
CA ILE A 184 10.17 23.91 -10.77
C ILE A 184 9.76 25.28 -11.31
N LYS A 185 9.77 26.34 -10.49
CA LYS A 185 9.52 27.73 -10.97
C LYS A 185 10.74 28.40 -11.61
N ARG A 186 11.86 27.69 -11.74
CA ARG A 186 13.01 28.12 -12.55
C ARG A 186 12.88 27.51 -13.92
#